data_AF-A0A2S2PIX4-F1
#
_entry.id   AF-A0A2S2PIX4-F1
#
_cell.length_a   1.000
_cell.length_b   1.000
_cell.length_c   1.000
_cell.angle_alpha   90.00
_cell.angle_beta   90.00
_cell.angle_gamma   90.00
#
_symmetry.space_group_name_H-M   'P 1'
#
loop_
_entity.id
_entity.type
_entity.pdbx_description
1 polymer ?
#
loop_
_entity_poly.entity_id
_entity_poly.type
_entity_poly.pdbx_seq_one_letter_code
_entity_poly.pdbx_strand_id
1 'polypeptide(L)'
;MTGFSDPFVIVELLPKSMFPYSAEQYTDVKKKTLNPLFDECFEFAVSMDQCRHESAMILFTVMDHDVITSNDFAGESFLSLNSIPGVLAPLPHDINAIDRVDLILMHQQNKGHPILHTLDARHEDKVAQDFVKKQRVRTTNS
;
A
#
# COMPACT_ATOMS: atom_id res chain seq x y z
N MET A 1 -25.41 -2.17 15.29
CA MET A 1 -24.09 -2.00 14.62
C MET A 1 -23.23 -3.17 15.03
N THR A 2 -22.98 -4.10 14.12
CA THR A 2 -22.06 -5.21 14.37
C THR A 2 -20.65 -4.65 14.28
N GLY A 3 -19.95 -4.50 15.41
CA GLY A 3 -18.59 -3.93 15.49
C GLY A 3 -17.51 -4.88 14.95
N PHE A 4 -17.75 -5.44 13.77
CA PHE A 4 -16.88 -6.39 13.10
C PHE A 4 -16.62 -5.88 11.68
N SER A 5 -15.34 -5.82 11.29
CA SER A 5 -14.89 -5.50 9.94
C SER A 5 -14.60 -6.78 9.15
N ASP A 6 -14.63 -6.66 7.83
CA ASP A 6 -14.23 -7.67 6.86
C ASP A 6 -12.94 -7.21 6.13
N PRO A 7 -11.78 -7.14 6.82
CA PRO A 7 -10.57 -6.54 6.25
C PRO A 7 -9.93 -7.37 5.14
N PHE A 8 -9.31 -6.66 4.18
CA PHE A 8 -8.36 -7.18 3.20
C PHE A 8 -7.24 -6.18 2.93
N VAL A 9 -6.13 -6.64 2.35
CA VAL A 9 -4.96 -5.81 2.04
C VAL A 9 -4.70 -5.80 0.54
N ILE A 10 -4.49 -4.59 0.01
CA ILE A 10 -3.97 -4.35 -1.34
C ILE A 10 -2.45 -4.13 -1.22
N VAL A 11 -1.68 -4.84 -2.03
CA VAL A 11 -0.21 -4.76 -2.06
C VAL A 11 0.24 -4.24 -3.42
N GLU A 12 1.01 -3.15 -3.42
CA GLU A 12 1.45 -2.47 -4.63
C GLU A 12 2.94 -2.10 -4.58
N LEU A 13 3.62 -2.11 -5.73
CA LEU A 13 4.95 -1.53 -5.86
C LEU A 13 4.90 -0.06 -6.31
N LEU A 14 5.74 0.76 -5.69
CA LEU A 14 5.88 2.19 -5.96
C LEU A 14 7.36 2.58 -6.18
N PRO A 15 7.62 3.60 -7.02
CA PRO A 15 6.64 4.38 -7.77
C PRO A 15 6.14 3.64 -9.02
N LYS A 16 4.89 3.86 -9.43
CA LYS A 16 4.29 3.21 -10.62
C LYS A 16 5.04 3.52 -11.92
N SER A 17 5.76 4.65 -11.99
CA SER A 17 6.63 4.97 -13.13
C SER A 17 7.83 4.02 -13.25
N MET A 18 8.28 3.45 -12.13
CA MET A 18 9.36 2.45 -12.09
C MET A 18 8.82 1.03 -12.24
N PHE A 19 7.60 0.77 -11.75
CA PHE A 19 6.94 -0.54 -11.78
C PHE A 19 5.66 -0.54 -12.63
N PRO A 20 5.70 -0.14 -13.91
CA PRO A 20 4.49 0.06 -14.72
C PRO A 20 3.76 -1.24 -15.07
N TYR A 21 4.44 -2.38 -15.01
CA TYR A 21 3.88 -3.70 -15.32
C TYR A 21 3.53 -4.52 -14.08
N SER A 22 3.83 -4.01 -12.88
CA SER A 22 3.50 -4.68 -11.62
C SER A 22 2.05 -4.40 -11.25
N ALA A 23 1.21 -5.42 -11.41
CA ALA A 23 -0.19 -5.36 -11.00
C ALA A 23 -0.33 -5.26 -9.48
N GLU A 24 -1.42 -4.66 -9.02
CA GLU A 24 -1.84 -4.70 -7.61
C GLU A 24 -2.23 -6.14 -7.27
N GLN A 25 -1.85 -6.62 -6.08
CA GLN A 25 -2.25 -7.92 -5.57
C GLN A 25 -3.09 -7.74 -4.30
N TYR A 26 -3.97 -8.71 -4.03
CA TYR A 26 -4.98 -8.59 -2.98
C TYR A 26 -4.93 -9.84 -2.11
N THR A 27 -5.10 -9.68 -0.80
CA THR A 27 -5.39 -10.81 0.08
C THR A 27 -6.84 -11.27 -0.11
N ASP A 28 -7.15 -12.45 0.43
CA ASP A 28 -8.54 -12.81 0.71
C ASP A 28 -9.15 -11.87 1.77
N VAL A 29 -10.46 -11.68 1.68
CA VAL A 29 -11.24 -10.95 2.70
C VAL A 29 -11.42 -11.83 3.93
N LYS A 30 -10.97 -11.36 5.09
CA LYS A 30 -11.18 -12.05 6.38
C LYS A 30 -12.43 -11.52 7.04
N LYS A 31 -13.44 -12.39 7.19
CA LYS A 31 -14.75 -11.97 7.69
C LYS A 31 -14.78 -11.76 9.19
N LYS A 32 -15.45 -10.69 9.61
CA LYS A 32 -15.85 -10.36 10.98
C LYS A 32 -14.70 -10.39 11.98
N THR A 33 -13.58 -9.77 11.65
CA THR A 33 -12.40 -9.71 12.51
C THR A 33 -11.75 -8.34 12.50
N LEU A 34 -11.32 -7.88 13.69
CA LEU A 34 -10.49 -6.68 13.85
C LEU A 34 -8.98 -7.01 13.86
N ASN A 35 -8.62 -8.29 13.95
CA ASN A 35 -7.25 -8.77 13.99
C ASN A 35 -7.09 -9.89 12.95
N PRO A 36 -7.10 -9.55 11.65
CA PRO A 36 -6.98 -10.54 10.59
C PRO A 36 -5.59 -11.16 10.59
N LEU A 37 -5.53 -12.48 10.39
CA LEU A 37 -4.32 -13.20 10.00
C LEU A 37 -4.49 -13.64 8.55
N PHE A 38 -3.68 -13.08 7.66
CA PHE A 38 -3.74 -13.38 6.23
C PHE A 38 -2.94 -14.64 5.88
N ASP A 39 -1.67 -14.69 6.31
CA ASP A 39 -0.71 -15.76 6.00
C ASP A 39 -0.60 -16.04 4.49
N GLU A 40 -0.55 -14.96 3.69
CA GLU A 40 -0.49 -15.01 2.23
C GLU A 40 0.85 -14.51 1.70
N CYS A 41 1.27 -15.05 0.56
CA CYS A 41 2.52 -14.70 -0.12
C CYS A 41 2.24 -13.99 -1.44
N PHE A 42 3.01 -12.94 -1.72
CA PHE A 42 2.91 -12.15 -2.95
C PHE A 42 4.23 -12.19 -3.71
N GLU A 43 4.15 -12.34 -5.03
CA GLU A 43 5.32 -12.40 -5.90
C GLU A 43 5.26 -11.29 -6.95
N PHE A 44 6.35 -10.52 -7.07
CA PHE A 44 6.47 -9.47 -8.07
C PHE A 44 7.68 -9.73 -8.96
N ALA A 45 7.48 -9.71 -10.28
CA ALA A 45 8.56 -9.79 -11.26
C ALA A 45 9.22 -8.41 -11.42
N VAL A 46 10.40 -8.23 -10.83
CA VAL A 46 11.16 -6.97 -10.82
C VAL A 46 12.66 -7.24 -10.99
N SER A 47 13.39 -6.26 -11.50
CA SER A 47 14.85 -6.33 -11.55
C SER A 47 15.48 -5.90 -10.23
N MET A 48 16.70 -6.40 -9.96
CA MET A 48 17.47 -5.98 -8.78
C MET A 48 17.80 -4.49 -8.80
N ASP A 49 18.02 -3.90 -9.97
CA ASP A 49 18.30 -2.46 -10.08
C ASP A 49 17.08 -1.62 -9.70
N GLN A 50 15.87 -2.05 -10.06
CA GLN A 50 14.64 -1.41 -9.58
C GLN A 50 14.51 -1.54 -8.06
N CYS A 51 14.79 -2.73 -7.51
CA CYS A 51 14.68 -2.98 -6.06
C CYS A 51 15.64 -2.11 -5.24
N ARG A 52 16.84 -1.85 -5.76
CA ARG A 52 17.89 -1.08 -5.08
C ARG A 52 17.70 0.43 -5.13
N HIS A 53 16.75 0.91 -5.93
CA HIS A 53 16.51 2.33 -6.05
C HIS A 53 15.99 2.92 -4.74
N GLU A 54 16.48 4.09 -4.35
CA GLU A 54 16.20 4.71 -3.04
C GLU A 54 14.70 4.94 -2.76
N SER A 55 13.94 5.25 -3.81
CA SER A 55 12.49 5.50 -3.73
C SER A 55 11.62 4.26 -3.91
N ALA A 56 12.22 3.08 -4.12
CA ALA A 56 11.45 1.87 -4.36
C ALA A 56 10.85 1.33 -3.05
N MET A 57 9.54 1.12 -3.05
CA MET A 57 8.80 0.71 -1.86
C MET A 57 7.57 -0.15 -2.20
N ILE A 58 7.12 -0.93 -1.22
CA ILE A 58 5.84 -1.61 -1.21
C ILE A 58 4.85 -0.73 -0.44
N LEU A 59 3.67 -0.52 -1.01
CA LEU A 59 2.52 0.07 -0.34
C LEU A 59 1.55 -1.06 0.05
N PHE A 60 1.20 -1.09 1.33
CA PHE A 60 0.12 -1.91 1.87
C PHE A 60 -1.07 -1.00 2.17
N THR A 61 -2.21 -1.23 1.53
CA THR A 61 -3.47 -0.52 1.81
C THR A 61 -4.46 -1.47 2.43
N VAL A 62 -4.86 -1.21 3.67
CA VAL A 62 -5.89 -1.98 4.38
C VAL A 62 -7.24 -1.38 4.06
N MET A 63 -8.17 -2.23 3.66
CA MET A 63 -9.54 -1.87 3.31
C MET A 63 -10.51 -2.75 4.11
N ASP A 64 -11.68 -2.21 4.42
CA ASP A 64 -12.81 -2.96 4.98
C ASP A 64 -13.81 -3.26 3.85
N HIS A 65 -14.13 -4.54 3.63
CA HIS A 65 -15.04 -4.94 2.57
C HIS A 65 -16.49 -4.86 3.02
N ASP A 66 -17.25 -3.98 2.37
CA ASP A 66 -18.69 -3.92 2.57
C ASP A 66 -19.45 -4.59 1.44
N VAL A 67 -20.38 -5.48 1.80
CA VAL A 67 -21.24 -6.19 0.85
C VAL A 67 -22.36 -5.28 0.29
N ILE A 68 -22.76 -4.26 1.06
CA ILE A 68 -23.91 -3.40 0.75
C ILE A 68 -23.46 -2.02 0.26
N THR A 69 -22.34 -1.52 0.77
CA THR A 69 -21.76 -0.20 0.49
C THR A 69 -20.43 -0.32 -0.28
N SER A 70 -19.72 0.78 -0.49
CA SER A 70 -18.35 0.75 -1.02
C SER A 70 -17.36 0.33 0.05
N ASN A 71 -16.25 -0.31 -0.34
CA ASN A 71 -15.17 -0.63 0.60
C ASN A 71 -14.62 0.64 1.28
N ASP A 72 -14.40 0.56 2.59
CA ASP A 72 -13.90 1.66 3.41
C ASP A 72 -12.38 1.56 3.59
N PHE A 73 -11.71 2.71 3.60
CA PHE A 73 -10.27 2.76 3.80
C PHE A 73 -9.93 2.69 5.29
N ALA A 74 -9.11 1.70 5.68
CA ALA A 74 -8.73 1.45 7.07
C ALA A 74 -7.28 1.86 7.39
N GLY A 75 -6.48 2.28 6.40
CA GLY A 75 -5.12 2.76 6.61
C GLY A 75 -4.13 2.23 5.58
N GLU A 76 -2.95 2.84 5.53
CA GLU A 76 -1.87 2.41 4.65
C GLU A 76 -0.52 2.39 5.36
N SER A 77 0.40 1.55 4.89
CA SER A 77 1.78 1.55 5.34
C SER A 77 2.74 1.28 4.19
N PHE A 78 4.00 1.68 4.39
CA PHE A 78 5.02 1.62 3.35
C PHE A 78 6.25 0.87 3.87
N LEU A 79 6.83 0.05 3.02
CA LEU A 79 8.06 -0.68 3.29
C LEU A 79 9.05 -0.43 2.15
N SER A 80 10.25 0.07 2.45
CA SER A 80 11.28 0.23 1.42
C SER A 80 11.73 -1.14 0.91
N LEU A 81 11.91 -1.30 -0.41
CA LEU A 81 12.51 -2.52 -0.95
C LEU A 81 13.95 -2.72 -0.47
N ASN A 82 14.65 -1.62 -0.14
CA ASN A 82 16.01 -1.66 0.37
C ASN A 82 16.13 -2.30 1.76
N SER A 83 15.06 -2.36 2.55
CA SER A 83 15.05 -3.04 3.84
C SER A 83 14.78 -4.55 3.72
N ILE A 84 14.50 -5.06 2.51
CA ILE A 84 14.26 -6.48 2.30
C ILE A 84 15.60 -7.22 2.21
N PRO A 85 15.82 -8.27 3.04
CA PRO A 85 17.02 -9.10 2.93
C PRO A 85 17.17 -9.70 1.53
N GLY A 86 18.37 -9.66 0.97
CA GLY A 86 18.65 -10.03 -0.41
C GLY A 86 18.73 -8.84 -1.38
N VAL A 87 18.17 -7.67 -1.04
CA VAL A 87 18.24 -6.47 -1.90
C VAL A 87 19.55 -5.70 -1.70
N LEU A 88 19.74 -5.15 -0.49
CA LEU A 88 20.98 -4.48 -0.07
C LEU A 88 21.79 -5.33 0.91
N ALA A 89 21.12 -5.97 1.87
CA ALA A 89 21.74 -6.91 2.78
C ALA A 89 21.78 -8.32 2.17
N PRO A 90 22.73 -9.19 2.57
CA PRO A 90 22.71 -10.60 2.19
C PRO A 90 21.40 -11.28 2.58
N LEU A 91 20.92 -12.22 1.75
CA LEU A 91 19.81 -13.07 2.13
C LEU A 91 20.29 -14.07 3.20
N PRO A 92 19.59 -14.21 4.34
CA PRO A 92 19.91 -15.26 5.32
C PRO A 92 19.80 -16.64 4.70
N HIS A 93 20.61 -17.58 5.18
CA HIS A 93 20.54 -18.98 4.74
C HIS A 93 19.23 -19.68 5.18
N ASP A 94 18.59 -19.17 6.23
CA ASP A 94 17.29 -19.62 6.72
C ASP A 94 16.28 -18.48 6.62
N ILE A 95 15.23 -18.67 5.80
CA ILE A 95 14.15 -17.70 5.63
C ILE A 95 13.33 -17.50 6.92
N ASN A 96 13.31 -18.50 7.81
CA ASN A 96 12.62 -18.40 9.09
C ASN A 96 13.37 -17.49 10.08
N ALA A 97 14.63 -17.18 9.81
CA ALA A 97 15.43 -16.24 10.60
C ALA A 97 15.22 -14.77 10.18
N ILE A 98 14.33 -14.50 9.22
CA ILE A 98 13.95 -13.14 8.85
C ILE A 98 13.04 -12.57 9.94
N ASP A 99 13.47 -11.47 10.55
CA ASP A 99 12.68 -10.76 11.55
C ASP A 99 11.39 -10.22 10.96
N ARG A 100 10.30 -10.31 11.73
CA ARG A 100 9.03 -9.69 11.38
C ARG A 100 9.18 -8.16 11.44
N VAL A 101 8.62 -7.48 10.46
CA VAL A 101 8.60 -6.02 10.41
C VAL A 101 7.24 -5.52 10.85
N ASP A 102 7.21 -4.77 11.94
CA ASP A 102 6.00 -4.10 12.42
C ASP A 102 5.83 -2.77 11.68
N LEU A 103 4.72 -2.66 10.94
CA LEU A 103 4.39 -1.50 10.13
C LEU A 103 3.20 -0.76 10.76
N ILE A 104 3.37 0.54 11.00
CA ILE A 104 2.30 1.39 11.54
C ILE A 104 1.36 1.77 10.40
N LEU A 105 0.05 1.57 10.60
CA LEU A 105 -0.98 2.03 9.67
C LEU A 105 -1.19 3.54 9.81
N MET A 106 -0.91 4.26 8.75
CA MET A 106 -1.12 5.68 8.63
C MET A 106 -2.50 5.98 8.05
N HIS A 107 -3.13 7.01 8.60
CA HIS A 107 -4.40 7.55 8.12
C HIS A 107 -4.17 8.98 7.64
N GLN A 108 -4.08 9.19 6.33
CA GLN A 108 -3.94 10.54 5.76
C GLN A 108 -5.32 11.24 5.77
N GLN A 109 -5.66 11.91 6.88
CA GLN A 109 -6.95 12.59 7.03
C GLN A 109 -6.97 14.07 6.58
N ASN A 110 -5.81 14.65 6.23
CA ASN A 110 -5.73 16.08 5.94
C ASN A 110 -6.03 16.42 4.46
N LYS A 111 -7.31 16.60 4.16
CA LYS A 111 -7.83 17.01 2.84
C LYS A 111 -7.28 18.35 2.33
N GLY A 112 -6.81 19.22 3.23
CA GLY A 112 -6.31 20.56 2.92
C GLY A 112 -4.77 20.67 2.96
N HIS A 113 -4.05 19.55 2.91
CA HIS A 113 -2.60 19.61 3.00
C HIS A 113 -2.01 20.47 1.86
N PRO A 114 -1.07 21.40 2.14
CA PRO A 114 -0.49 22.29 1.13
C PRO A 114 0.09 21.56 -0.09
N ILE A 115 0.54 20.32 0.10
CA ILE A 115 1.05 19.48 -0.98
C ILE A 115 -0.04 19.11 -1.99
N LEU A 116 -1.27 18.83 -1.54
CA LEU A 116 -2.39 18.50 -2.43
C LEU A 116 -2.76 19.72 -3.26
N HIS A 117 -2.78 20.91 -2.66
CA HIS A 117 -2.99 22.17 -3.39
C HIS A 117 -1.88 22.43 -4.42
N THR A 118 -0.63 22.19 -4.03
CA THR A 118 0.52 22.35 -4.92
C THR A 118 0.49 21.38 -6.10
N LEU A 119 0.04 20.13 -5.88
CA LEU A 119 -0.12 19.12 -6.92
C LEU A 119 -1.32 19.43 -7.83
N ASP A 120 -2.45 19.86 -7.26
CA ASP A 120 -3.69 20.21 -7.98
C ASP A 120 -3.44 21.39 -8.93
N ALA A 121 -2.59 22.34 -8.55
CA ALA A 121 -2.21 23.48 -9.40
C ALA A 121 -1.36 23.09 -10.63
N ARG A 122 -0.82 21.87 -10.71
CA ARG A 122 0.00 21.39 -11.84
C ARG A 122 -0.89 20.82 -12.94
N HIS A 123 -1.62 21.69 -13.65
CA HIS A 123 -2.63 21.29 -14.63
C HIS A 123 -2.08 20.47 -15.82
N GLU A 124 -0.78 20.61 -16.13
CA GLU A 124 -0.12 19.89 -17.23
C GLU A 124 0.49 18.55 -16.79
N ASP A 125 0.54 18.28 -15.49
CA ASP A 125 1.09 17.03 -14.93
C ASP A 125 -0.04 16.04 -14.66
N LYS A 126 -0.34 15.20 -15.66
CA LYS A 126 -1.41 14.20 -15.57
C LYS A 126 -1.22 13.23 -14.38
N VAL A 127 0.02 12.91 -14.02
CA VAL A 127 0.32 12.01 -12.90
C VAL A 127 -0.05 12.68 -11.57
N ALA A 128 0.29 13.96 -11.41
CA ALA A 128 -0.11 14.73 -10.24
C ALA A 128 -1.63 14.87 -10.14
N GLN A 129 -2.32 15.15 -11.26
CA GLN A 129 -3.78 15.26 -11.30
C GLN A 129 -4.46 13.93 -10.94
N ASP A 130 -3.99 12.81 -11.48
CA ASP A 130 -4.52 11.48 -11.17
C ASP A 130 -4.28 11.11 -9.70
N PHE A 131 -3.11 11.48 -9.13
CA PHE A 131 -2.82 11.29 -7.71
C PHE A 131 -3.78 12.08 -6.82
N VAL A 132 -3.96 13.39 -7.07
CA VAL A 132 -4.87 14.24 -6.29
C VAL A 132 -6.31 13.75 -6.39
N LYS A 133 -6.75 13.33 -7.58
CA LYS A 133 -8.09 12.76 -7.78
C LYS A 133 -8.28 11.47 -6.98
N LYS A 134 -7.31 10.54 -7.03
CA LYS A 134 -7.34 9.30 -6.23
C LYS A 134 -7.37 9.59 -4.74
N GLN A 135 -6.55 10.53 -4.26
CA GLN A 135 -6.53 10.93 -2.85
C GLN A 135 -7.87 11.52 -2.40
N ARG A 136 -8.47 12.43 -3.20
CA ARG A 136 -9.80 13.00 -2.90
C ARG A 136 -10.90 11.93 -2.80
N VAL A 137 -10.89 10.92 -3.68
CA VAL A 137 -11.85 9.79 -3.62
C VAL A 137 -11.65 8.98 -2.35
N ARG A 138 -10.40 8.68 -1.97
CA ARG A 138 -10.06 7.92 -0.75
C ARG A 138 -10.55 8.61 0.53
N THR A 139 -10.58 9.94 0.56
CA THR A 139 -11.02 10.71 1.75
C THR A 139 -12.50 11.10 1.76
N THR A 140 -13.27 10.81 0.71
CA THR A 140 -14.70 11.18 0.62
C THR A 140 -15.62 10.14 1.27
N ASN A 141 -15.13 8.93 1.53
CA ASN A 141 -15.87 7.82 2.13
C ASN A 141 -15.53 7.62 3.62
N SER A 142 -15.46 8.69 4.41
CA SER A 142 -15.27 8.62 5.87
C SER A 142 -16.23 9.55 6.59
#